data_AF-A0A414SKC1-F1
#
_entry.id   AF-A0A414SKC1-F1
#
_cell.length_a   1.000
_cell.length_b   1.000
_cell.length_c   1.000
_cell.angle_alpha   90.00
_cell.angle_beta   90.00
_cell.angle_gamma   90.00
#
_symmetry.space_group_name_H-M   'P 1'
#
loop_
_entity.id
_entity.type
_entity.pdbx_description
1 polymer ?
#
loop_
_entity_poly.entity_id
_entity_poly.type
_entity_poly.pdbx_seq_one_letter_code
_entity_poly.pdbx_strand_id
1 'polypeptide(L)' 'MDNVYIVTRQKNNVLVSIMRNKLDGTYSFVNLTKGHICTCKFNTIEDAVKDMQIKKENGEVISYFKVGE' A
#
# COMPACT_ATOMS: atom_id res chain seq x y z
N MET A 1 -1.18 14.31 3.35
CA MET A 1 -1.40 12.92 3.85
C MET A 1 -0.75 12.08 2.79
N ASP A 2 0.50 11.71 3.01
CA ASP A 2 1.39 11.44 1.88
C ASP A 2 1.40 9.93 1.62
N ASN A 3 1.60 9.54 0.36
CA ASN A 3 1.67 8.14 -0.07
C ASN A 3 0.38 7.36 0.22
N VAL A 4 -0.77 7.97 -0.09
CA VAL A 4 -2.08 7.31 -0.11
C VAL A 4 -2.38 6.84 -1.52
N TYR A 5 -2.93 5.63 -1.66
CA TYR A 5 -3.23 4.99 -2.93
C TYR A 5 -4.62 4.38 -2.91
N ILE A 6 -5.37 4.53 -3.99
CA ILE A 6 -6.51 3.66 -4.28
C ILE A 6 -5.96 2.41 -4.96
N VAL A 7 -6.24 1.25 -4.39
CA VAL A 7 -5.82 -0.05 -4.93
C VAL A 7 -7.07 -0.84 -5.35
N THR A 8 -7.21 -1.10 -6.64
CA THR A 8 -8.30 -1.86 -7.24
C THR A 8 -7.93 -3.34 -7.25
N ARG A 9 -8.77 -4.19 -6.66
CA ARG A 9 -8.64 -5.66 -6.67
C ARG A 9 -9.89 -6.26 -7.30
N GLN A 10 -9.86 -7.55 -7.59
CA GLN A 10 -10.99 -8.25 -8.23
C GLN A 10 -12.34 -8.07 -7.52
N LYS A 11 -12.35 -7.99 -6.19
CA LYS A 11 -13.58 -7.95 -5.38
C LYS A 11 -13.97 -6.54 -4.93
N ASN A 12 -13.00 -5.64 -4.78
CA ASN A 12 -13.23 -4.32 -4.21
C ASN A 12 -12.05 -3.38 -4.43
N ASN A 13 -12.32 -2.10 -4.19
CA ASN A 13 -11.29 -1.07 -4.08
C ASN A 13 -11.01 -0.80 -2.61
N VAL A 14 -9.75 -0.54 -2.28
CA VAL A 14 -9.33 -0.17 -0.93
C VAL A 14 -8.42 1.04 -0.98
N LEU A 15 -8.55 1.91 0.02
CA LEU A 15 -7.64 3.01 0.24
C LEU A 15 -6.50 2.54 1.15
N VAL A 16 -5.26 2.66 0.69
CA VAL A 16 -4.07 2.19 1.40
C VAL A 16 -3.10 3.35 1.54
N SER A 17 -2.57 3.56 2.74
CA SER A 17 -1.46 4.49 2.99
C SER A 17 -0.19 3.71 3.30
N ILE A 18 0.95 4.20 2.83
CA ILE A 18 2.27 3.70 3.23
C ILE A 18 2.73 4.53 4.43
N MET A 19 2.86 3.89 5.60
CA MET A 19 3.21 4.59 6.85
C MET A 19 4.47 3.99 7.46
N ARG A 20 5.30 4.86 8.05
CA ARG A 20 6.50 4.46 8.79
C ARG A 20 6.14 4.01 10.20
N ASN A 21 6.59 2.83 10.60
CA ASN A 21 6.57 2.36 11.96
C ASN A 21 7.61 3.12 12.80
N LYS A 22 7.19 3.67 13.95
CA LYS A 22 8.07 4.47 14.81
C LYS A 22 9.12 3.66 15.57
N LEU A 23 8.86 2.38 15.81
CA LEU A 23 9.72 1.53 16.65
C LEU A 23 10.89 0.95 15.85
N ASP A 24 10.64 0.43 14.66
CA ASP A 24 11.66 -0.23 13.83
C ASP A 24 12.02 0.57 12.56
N GLY A 25 11.34 1.68 12.31
CA GLY A 25 11.62 2.57 11.19
C GLY A 25 11.20 2.02 9.82
N THR A 26 10.61 0.81 9.75
CA THR A 26 10.14 0.18 8.52
C THR A 26 8.82 0.79 8.04
N TYR A 27 8.45 0.55 6.79
CA TYR A 27 7.19 1.00 6.21
C TYR A 27 6.23 -0.18 6.03
N SER A 28 4.94 0.07 6.25
CA SER A 28 3.87 -0.91 6.08
C SER A 28 2.68 -0.30 5.36
N PHE A 29 1.87 -1.15 4.73
CA PHE A 29 0.56 -0.72 4.23
C PHE A 29 -0.44 -0.62 5.38
N VAL A 30 -1.13 0.51 5.46
CA VAL A 30 -2.30 0.71 6.33
C VAL A 30 -3.53 0.78 5.45
N ASN A 31 -4.42 -0.21 5.57
CA ASN A 31 -5.70 -0.22 4.88
C ASN A 31 -6.67 0.71 5.63
N LEU A 32 -6.89 1.90 5.07
CA LEU A 32 -7.75 2.93 5.65
C LEU A 32 -9.22 2.56 5.55
N THR A 33 -9.63 1.80 4.53
CA THR A 33 -11.02 1.33 4.38
C THR A 33 -11.42 0.31 5.47
N LYS A 34 -10.47 -0.50 5.94
CA LYS A 34 -10.71 -1.58 6.93
C LYS A 34 -10.13 -1.30 8.31
N GLY A 35 -9.39 -0.20 8.50
CA GLY A 35 -8.70 0.10 9.75
C GLY A 35 -7.64 -0.94 10.15
N HIS A 36 -6.94 -1.53 9.17
CA HIS A 36 -6.02 -2.65 9.39
C HIS A 36 -4.60 -2.32 8.93
N ILE A 37 -3.61 -2.60 9.77
CA ILE A 37 -2.19 -2.50 9.43
C ILE A 37 -1.73 -3.87 8.91
N CYS A 38 -1.21 -3.89 7.69
CA CYS A 38 -0.65 -5.10 7.10
C CYS A 38 0.65 -5.49 7.80
N THR A 39 0.93 -6.79 7.88
CA THR A 39 2.14 -7.33 8.49
C THR A 39 3.39 -7.17 7.61
N CYS A 40 3.25 -6.65 6.38
CA CYS A 40 4.37 -6.36 5.51
C CYS A 40 5.29 -5.30 6.13
N LYS A 41 6.59 -5.41 5.86
CA LYS A 41 7.60 -4.46 6.28
C LYS A 41 8.53 -4.18 5.11
N PHE A 42 8.75 -2.90 4.83
CA PHE A 42 9.59 -2.42 3.75
C PHE A 42 10.65 -1.46 4.29
N ASN A 43 11.82 -1.39 3.66
CA ASN A 43 12.86 -0.47 4.10
C ASN A 43 12.60 0.95 3.60
N THR A 44 11.93 1.09 2.47
CA THR A 44 11.62 2.38 1.82
C THR A 44 10.17 2.42 1.33
N ILE A 45 9.71 3.62 0.92
CA ILE A 45 8.41 3.78 0.27
C ILE A 45 8.45 3.16 -1.14
N GLU A 46 9.58 3.28 -1.82
CA GLU A 46 9.82 2.72 -3.16
C GLU A 46 9.70 1.19 -3.15
N ASP A 47 10.20 0.52 -2.12
CA ASP A 47 10.04 -0.93 -1.93
C ASP A 47 8.56 -1.32 -1.81
N ALA A 48 7.78 -0.54 -1.05
CA ALA A 48 6.34 -0.75 -0.92
C ALA A 48 5.61 -0.52 -2.25
N VAL A 49 5.96 0.51 -3.01
CA VAL A 49 5.38 0.75 -4.34
C VAL A 49 5.75 -0.37 -5.32
N LYS A 50 6.99 -0.88 -5.25
CA LYS A 50 7.45 -2.01 -6.06
C LYS A 50 6.66 -3.28 -5.73
N ASP A 51 6.35 -3.54 -4.46
CA ASP A 51 5.47 -4.65 -4.06
C ASP A 51 4.06 -4.52 -4.66
N MET A 52 3.48 -3.31 -4.70
CA MET A 52 2.19 -3.10 -5.39
C MET A 52 2.27 -3.39 -6.89
N GLN A 53 3.38 -3.01 -7.54
CA GLN A 53 3.61 -3.30 -8.96
C GLN A 53 3.75 -4.81 -9.21
N ILE A 54 4.52 -5.53 -8.39
CA ILE A 54 4.64 -6.99 -8.48
C ILE A 54 3.28 -7.67 -8.31
N LYS A 55 2.48 -7.23 -7.33
CA LYS A 55 1.11 -7.74 -7.12
C LYS A 55 0.20 -7.47 -8.31
N LYS A 56 0.42 -6.38 -9.04
CA LYS A 56 -0.30 -6.08 -10.27
C LYS A 56 0.10 -7.04 -11.39
N GLU A 57 1.40 -7.28 -11.57
CA GLU A 57 1.93 -8.23 -12.55
C GLU A 57 1.47 -9.67 -12.29
N ASN A 58 1.31 -10.04 -11.01
CA ASN A 58 0.77 -11.34 -10.60
C ASN A 58 -0.77 -11.44 -10.68
N GLY A 59 -1.47 -10.36 -11.00
CA GLY A 59 -2.94 -10.32 -11.10
C GLY A 59 -3.68 -10.26 -9.75
N GLU A 60 -2.98 -10.07 -8.63
CA GLU A 60 -3.59 -9.86 -7.30
C GLU A 60 -4.19 -8.45 -7.16
N VAL A 61 -3.59 -7.48 -7.84
CA VAL A 61 -4.04 -6.09 -7.97
C VAL A 61 -4.35 -5.83 -9.44
N ILE A 62 -5.47 -5.17 -9.73
CA ILE A 62 -5.82 -4.77 -11.10
C ILE A 62 -5.12 -3.47 -11.46
N SER A 63 -5.18 -2.48 -10.55
CA SER A 63 -4.55 -1.17 -10.74
C SER A 63 -4.35 -0.48 -9.39
N TYR A 64 -3.46 0.51 -9.35
CA TYR A 64 -3.31 1.39 -8.21
C TYR A 64 -2.99 2.81 -8.68
N PHE A 65 -3.48 3.82 -7.95
CA PHE A 65 -3.28 5.23 -8.26
C PHE A 65 -2.99 6.00 -6.97
N LYS A 66 -1.97 6.85 -6.99
CA LYS A 66 -1.67 7.75 -5.86
C LYS A 66 -2.76 8.82 -5.77
N VAL A 67 -3.25 9.07 -4.56
CA VAL A 67 -4.26 10.07 -4.26
C VAL A 67 -3.59 11.31 -3.70
N GLY A 68 -3.79 12.44 -4.38
CA GLY A 68 -3.22 13.73 -4.00
C GLY A 68 -1.77 13.90 -4.45
N GLU A 69 -1.50 15.04 -5.06
CA GLU A 69 -0.21 15.74 -5.01
C GLU A 69 -0.33 16.92 -4.05
#